data_AF-A0A6I9W0S0-F1
#
_entry.id   AF-A0A6I9W0S0-F1
#
_cell.length_a   1.000
_cell.length_b   1.000
_cell.length_c   1.000
_cell.angle_alpha   90.00
_cell.angle_beta   90.00
_cell.angle_gamma   90.00
#
_symmetry.space_group_name_H-M   'P 1'
#
loop_
_entity.id
_entity.type
_entity.pdbx_description
1 polymer ?
#
loop_
_entity_poly.entity_id
_entity_poly.type
_entity_poly.pdbx_seq_one_letter_code
_entity_poly.pdbx_strand_id
1 'polypeptide(L)'
;MTLSYSYTPDYFSLTDILCTEERISCKVEVTLPRLGFLDLSSESEDLKPGTKLELPLWLAQPLNKVKESIVSVDIPKTYKEGYREILLADACTVVLNKWNPYYYELGMYLRKFNNRDCEMIIDSLLLTFRSRFRLVMDWAQNPVSDPMLNNLLPRLERDLFLTGRKAKEQLNEWLR
;
A
#
# COMPACT_ATOMS: atom_id res chain seq x y z
N MET A 1 -22.15 -2.14 6.71
CA MET A 1 -20.81 -1.79 6.20
C MET A 1 -20.14 -3.12 5.95
N THR A 2 -19.97 -3.50 4.69
CA THR A 2 -19.37 -4.78 4.29
C THR A 2 -17.95 -4.83 4.84
N LEU A 3 -17.75 -5.61 5.89
CA LEU A 3 -16.46 -6.25 6.15
C LEU A 3 -16.23 -7.18 4.95
N SER A 4 -15.66 -6.67 3.86
CA SER A 4 -15.26 -7.50 2.72
C SER A 4 -14.08 -8.36 3.18
N TYR A 5 -14.42 -9.58 3.60
CA TYR A 5 -13.53 -10.64 4.08
C TYR A 5 -12.65 -11.24 2.98
N SER A 6 -12.02 -10.43 2.15
CA SER A 6 -11.11 -10.97 1.16
C SER A 6 -9.90 -10.08 1.02
N TYR A 7 -8.76 -10.62 1.49
CA TYR A 7 -7.38 -10.19 1.23
C TYR A 7 -7.00 -10.30 -0.27
N THR A 8 -7.96 -9.98 -1.14
CA THR A 8 -7.89 -9.97 -2.60
C THR A 8 -8.53 -8.68 -3.10
N PRO A 9 -8.08 -8.11 -4.22
CA PRO A 9 -8.64 -6.86 -4.76
C PRO A 9 -10.16 -6.96 -4.88
N ASP A 10 -10.87 -6.04 -4.26
CA ASP A 10 -12.30 -5.89 -4.45
C ASP A 10 -12.54 -4.83 -5.53
N TYR A 11 -13.16 -5.27 -6.63
CA TYR A 11 -13.48 -4.41 -7.77
C TYR A 11 -14.33 -3.20 -7.38
N PHE A 12 -15.20 -3.33 -6.37
CA PHE A 12 -16.10 -2.26 -5.93
C PHE A 12 -15.54 -1.43 -4.77
N SER A 13 -14.39 -1.82 -4.23
CA SER A 13 -13.76 -1.07 -3.15
C SER A 13 -13.10 0.19 -3.69
N LEU A 14 -13.63 1.35 -3.31
CA LEU A 14 -12.99 2.64 -3.61
C LEU A 14 -11.57 2.71 -3.03
N THR A 15 -11.34 2.08 -1.88
CA THR A 15 -10.00 1.99 -1.28
C THR A 15 -9.03 1.22 -2.18
N ASP A 16 -9.46 0.11 -2.78
CA ASP A 16 -8.64 -0.66 -3.71
C ASP A 16 -8.38 0.09 -5.02
N ILE A 17 -9.41 0.75 -5.57
CA ILE A 17 -9.26 1.59 -6.77
C ILE A 17 -8.23 2.68 -6.52
N LEU A 18 -8.30 3.37 -5.38
CA LEU A 18 -7.35 4.42 -5.02
C LEU A 18 -5.95 3.86 -4.69
N CYS A 19 -5.86 2.70 -4.05
CA CYS A 19 -4.59 2.04 -3.76
C CYS A 19 -3.88 1.61 -5.05
N THR A 20 -4.62 1.10 -6.04
CA THR A 20 -4.06 0.58 -7.29
C THR A 20 -3.69 1.68 -8.29
N GLU A 21 -4.15 2.91 -8.07
CA GLU A 21 -3.69 4.09 -8.83
C GLU A 21 -2.28 4.55 -8.43
N GLU A 22 -1.77 4.10 -7.27
CA GLU A 22 -0.40 4.41 -6.84
C GLU A 22 0.61 3.97 -7.92
N ARG A 23 1.54 4.88 -8.25
CA ARG A 23 2.57 4.61 -9.25
C ARG A 23 3.70 3.79 -8.64
N ILE A 24 4.14 2.79 -9.40
CA ILE A 24 5.25 1.92 -9.05
C ILE A 24 6.30 1.91 -10.15
N SER A 25 7.56 1.83 -9.72
CA SER A 25 8.69 1.83 -10.63
C SER A 25 8.76 0.52 -11.38
N CYS A 26 8.80 0.63 -12.70
CA CYS A 26 8.68 -0.44 -13.64
C CYS A 26 9.80 -0.34 -14.68
N LYS A 27 10.27 -1.48 -15.18
CA LYS A 27 11.25 -1.55 -16.27
C LYS A 27 10.66 -2.37 -17.41
N VAL A 28 10.69 -1.80 -18.61
CA VAL A 28 10.19 -2.44 -19.82
C VAL A 28 11.15 -3.55 -20.23
N GLU A 29 10.66 -4.75 -20.52
CA GLU A 29 11.50 -5.89 -20.91
C GLU A 29 11.44 -6.20 -22.42
N VAL A 30 10.41 -5.69 -23.11
CA VAL A 30 10.21 -5.88 -24.56
C VAL A 30 9.98 -4.54 -25.25
N THR A 31 10.35 -4.43 -26.52
CA THR A 31 10.04 -3.23 -27.30
C THR A 31 8.52 -3.06 -27.41
N LEU A 32 8.00 -1.90 -27.01
CA LEU A 32 6.59 -1.58 -27.17
C LEU A 32 6.39 -0.60 -28.32
N PRO A 33 5.73 -1.01 -29.41
CA PRO A 33 5.60 -0.18 -30.59
C PRO A 33 4.70 1.03 -30.32
N ARG A 34 5.06 2.19 -30.90
CA ARG A 34 4.31 3.45 -30.84
C ARG A 34 4.05 4.01 -29.44
N LEU A 35 4.79 3.52 -28.43
CA LEU A 35 4.72 3.97 -27.04
C LEU A 35 5.94 4.80 -26.61
N GLY A 36 6.77 5.24 -27.56
CA GLY A 36 7.96 6.04 -27.27
C GLY A 36 7.68 7.37 -26.58
N PHE A 37 6.48 7.95 -26.77
CA PHE A 37 6.05 9.18 -26.10
C PHE A 37 5.99 9.09 -24.56
N LEU A 38 5.99 7.87 -24.00
CA LEU A 38 6.08 7.65 -22.56
C LEU A 38 7.47 7.95 -21.99
N ASP A 39 8.51 7.89 -22.84
CA ASP A 39 9.87 8.23 -22.50
C ASP A 39 10.23 9.61 -23.08
N LEU A 40 9.98 10.65 -22.28
CA LEU A 40 10.29 12.05 -22.64
C LEU A 40 11.78 12.30 -22.94
N SER A 41 12.66 11.36 -22.61
CA SER A 41 14.10 11.47 -22.87
C SER A 41 14.53 10.87 -24.22
N SER A 42 13.61 10.24 -24.95
CA SER A 42 13.88 9.52 -26.20
C SER A 42 13.01 10.06 -27.33
N GLU A 43 13.60 10.32 -28.50
CA GLU A 43 12.87 10.72 -29.72
C GLU A 43 12.38 9.51 -30.55
N SER A 44 12.53 8.30 -30.00
CA SER A 44 12.10 7.06 -30.65
C SER A 44 10.57 6.97 -30.72
N GLU A 45 10.01 6.51 -31.83
CA GLU A 45 8.57 6.23 -31.95
C GLU A 45 8.15 5.06 -31.02
N ASP A 46 9.04 4.09 -30.88
CA ASP A 46 8.85 2.90 -30.04
C ASP A 46 9.54 3.04 -28.68
N LEU A 47 8.96 2.41 -27.67
CA LEU A 47 9.54 2.33 -26.34
C LEU A 47 10.52 1.17 -26.27
N LYS A 48 11.77 1.47 -25.90
CA LYS A 48 12.86 0.49 -25.90
C LYS A 48 12.85 -0.37 -24.64
N PRO A 49 13.33 -1.63 -24.73
CA PRO A 49 13.56 -2.45 -23.56
C PRO A 49 14.64 -1.81 -22.68
N GLY A 50 14.49 -1.94 -21.37
CA GLY A 50 15.36 -1.31 -20.37
C GLY A 50 14.88 0.06 -19.89
N THR A 51 13.94 0.70 -20.57
CA THR A 51 13.38 1.99 -20.14
C THR A 51 12.66 1.83 -18.81
N LYS A 52 12.95 2.74 -17.87
CA LYS A 52 12.28 2.82 -16.58
C LYS A 52 11.11 3.77 -16.66
N LEU A 53 9.94 3.31 -16.22
CA LEU A 53 8.71 4.08 -16.20
C LEU A 53 8.03 3.96 -14.82
N GLU A 54 7.25 4.98 -14.47
CA GLU A 54 6.36 4.93 -13.32
C GLU A 54 4.94 4.63 -13.81
N LEU A 55 4.47 3.41 -13.57
CA LEU A 55 3.16 2.95 -14.01
C LEU A 55 2.22 2.74 -12.82
N PRO A 56 0.92 3.06 -12.95
CA PRO A 56 -0.06 2.67 -11.94
C PRO A 56 -0.06 1.15 -11.72
N LEU A 57 -0.24 0.73 -10.48
CA LEU A 57 -0.23 -0.68 -10.08
C LEU A 57 -1.26 -1.53 -10.86
N TRP A 58 -2.46 -1.00 -11.11
CA TRP A 58 -3.50 -1.70 -11.88
C TRP A 58 -3.05 -2.03 -13.31
N LEU A 59 -2.15 -1.25 -13.90
CA LEU A 59 -1.60 -1.47 -15.25
C LEU A 59 -0.36 -2.36 -15.21
N ALA A 60 0.53 -2.14 -14.24
CA ALA A 60 1.75 -2.93 -14.10
C ALA A 60 1.47 -4.41 -13.79
N GLN A 61 0.45 -4.70 -12.98
CA GLN A 61 0.10 -6.06 -12.57
C GLN A 61 -0.20 -7.02 -13.74
N PRO A 62 -1.10 -6.70 -14.69
CA PRO A 62 -1.36 -7.59 -15.83
C PRO A 62 -0.19 -7.68 -16.83
N LEU A 63 0.72 -6.70 -16.86
CA LEU A 63 1.90 -6.67 -17.73
C LEU A 63 3.07 -7.50 -17.17
N ASN A 64 3.11 -7.73 -15.85
CA ASN A 64 4.11 -8.55 -15.17
C ASN A 64 3.66 -10.02 -15.10
N LYS A 65 3.65 -10.73 -16.23
CA LYS A 65 3.36 -12.17 -16.26
C LYS A 65 4.64 -12.98 -16.06
N VAL A 66 4.55 -14.07 -15.28
CA VAL A 66 5.70 -14.93 -14.92
C VAL A 66 6.45 -15.50 -16.13
N LYS A 67 5.74 -15.84 -17.22
CA LYS A 67 6.35 -16.46 -18.41
C LYS A 67 6.72 -15.47 -19.52
N GLU A 68 6.00 -14.37 -19.64
CA GLU A 68 6.11 -13.39 -20.72
C GLU A 68 5.94 -11.99 -20.13
N SER A 69 6.90 -11.60 -19.31
CA SER A 69 6.86 -10.31 -18.63
C SER A 69 7.12 -9.20 -19.65
N ILE A 70 6.12 -8.35 -19.89
CA ILE A 70 6.27 -7.14 -20.71
C ILE A 70 7.00 -6.06 -19.90
N VAL A 71 6.73 -6.03 -18.59
CA VAL A 71 7.28 -5.06 -17.65
C VAL A 71 7.68 -5.80 -16.37
N SER A 72 8.91 -5.58 -15.89
CA SER A 72 9.36 -5.97 -14.57
C SER A 72 9.07 -4.86 -13.55
N VAL A 73 8.61 -5.23 -12.35
CA VAL A 73 8.27 -4.29 -11.27
C VAL A 73 9.39 -4.26 -10.23
N ASP A 74 9.90 -3.06 -9.90
CA ASP A 74 10.79 -2.88 -8.74
C ASP A 74 9.94 -2.69 -7.48
N ILE A 75 10.35 -3.35 -6.40
CA ILE A 75 9.68 -3.23 -5.11
C ILE A 75 9.88 -1.79 -4.60
N PRO A 76 8.81 -1.07 -4.18
CA PRO A 76 8.96 0.25 -3.60
C PRO A 76 9.89 0.24 -2.39
N LYS A 77 10.70 1.29 -2.24
CA LYS A 77 11.75 1.37 -1.19
C LYS A 77 11.22 1.11 0.22
N THR A 78 9.98 1.52 0.49
CA THR A 78 9.27 1.36 1.77
C THR A 78 9.10 -0.09 2.19
N TYR A 79 9.20 -1.05 1.27
CA TYR A 79 9.09 -2.49 1.56
C TYR A 79 10.43 -3.23 1.44
N LYS A 80 11.54 -2.54 1.13
CA LYS A 80 12.88 -3.14 1.09
C LYS A 80 13.39 -3.39 2.52
N GLU A 81 14.36 -4.29 2.64
CA GLU A 81 14.91 -4.79 3.91
C GLU A 81 15.16 -3.70 4.96
N GLY A 82 15.90 -2.64 4.63
CA GLY A 82 16.20 -1.57 5.59
C GLY A 82 14.96 -0.86 6.18
N TYR A 83 13.87 -0.73 5.41
CA TYR A 83 12.61 -0.18 5.95
C TYR A 83 11.88 -1.19 6.83
N ARG A 84 11.97 -2.49 6.50
CA ARG A 84 11.43 -3.57 7.33
C ARG A 84 12.16 -3.65 8.69
N GLU A 85 13.47 -3.43 8.72
CA GLU A 85 14.27 -3.37 9.96
C GLU A 85 13.86 -2.21 10.86
N ILE A 86 13.59 -1.02 10.29
CA ILE A 86 13.08 0.14 11.04
C ILE A 86 11.75 -0.20 11.72
N LEU A 87 10.84 -0.84 10.97
CA LEU A 87 9.53 -1.25 11.51
C LEU A 87 9.66 -2.36 12.57
N LEU A 88 10.62 -3.27 12.39
CA LEU A 88 10.90 -4.31 13.37
C LEU A 88 11.46 -3.74 14.67
N ALA A 89 12.26 -2.67 14.59
CA ALA A 89 12.82 -2.00 15.76
C ALA A 89 11.73 -1.30 16.60
N ASP A 90 10.94 -0.41 15.98
CA ASP A 90 9.76 0.18 16.63
C ASP A 90 8.77 0.77 15.61
N ALA A 91 7.80 -0.04 15.21
CA ALA A 91 6.72 0.37 14.31
C ALA A 91 5.87 1.54 14.84
N CYS A 92 5.75 1.74 16.16
CA CYS A 92 4.87 2.77 16.74
C CYS A 92 5.43 4.18 16.58
N THR A 93 6.75 4.33 16.43
CA THR A 93 7.41 5.63 16.21
C THR A 93 7.32 6.12 14.77
N VAL A 94 6.97 5.23 13.84
CA VAL A 94 6.91 5.52 12.41
C VAL A 94 5.56 6.12 12.04
N VAL A 95 5.59 7.19 11.25
CA VAL A 95 4.39 7.79 10.64
C VAL A 95 4.13 7.15 9.27
N LEU A 96 3.47 5.98 9.28
CA LEU A 96 3.22 5.18 8.08
C LEU A 96 2.48 5.93 6.97
N ASN A 97 1.56 6.83 7.31
CA ASN A 97 0.82 7.63 6.32
C ASN A 97 1.74 8.52 5.45
N LYS A 98 2.94 8.89 5.95
CA LYS A 98 3.94 9.63 5.15
C LYS A 98 4.68 8.73 4.17
N TRP A 99 4.76 7.43 4.43
CA TRP A 99 5.41 6.47 3.54
C TRP A 99 4.45 6.08 2.43
N ASN A 100 3.25 5.66 2.79
CA ASN A 100 2.15 5.44 1.86
C ASN A 100 0.82 5.41 2.64
N PRO A 101 -0.21 6.17 2.24
CA PRO A 101 -1.51 6.13 2.91
C PRO A 101 -2.18 4.74 2.88
N TYR A 102 -1.87 3.91 1.88
CA TYR A 102 -2.38 2.56 1.67
C TYR A 102 -1.29 1.50 1.92
N TYR A 103 -0.43 1.72 2.92
CA TYR A 103 0.75 0.87 3.20
C TYR A 103 0.43 -0.64 3.29
N TYR A 104 -0.66 -1.01 3.97
CA TYR A 104 -0.99 -2.43 4.14
C TYR A 104 -1.57 -3.03 2.85
N GLU A 105 -2.47 -2.28 2.21
CA GLU A 105 -3.16 -2.66 0.99
C GLU A 105 -2.15 -2.84 -0.15
N LEU A 106 -1.31 -1.83 -0.39
CA LEU A 106 -0.26 -1.86 -1.42
C LEU A 106 0.71 -3.03 -1.19
N GLY A 107 1.15 -3.24 0.05
CA GLY A 107 2.01 -4.36 0.40
C GLY A 107 1.40 -5.73 0.06
N MET A 108 0.08 -5.89 0.21
CA MET A 108 -0.62 -7.12 -0.18
C MET A 108 -0.69 -7.32 -1.70
N TYR A 109 -0.77 -6.24 -2.49
CA TYR A 109 -0.68 -6.33 -3.95
C TYR A 109 0.69 -6.79 -4.42
N LEU A 110 1.76 -6.44 -3.70
CA LEU A 110 3.13 -6.82 -4.08
C LEU A 110 3.36 -8.33 -4.11
N ARG A 111 2.56 -9.12 -3.38
CA ARG A 111 2.59 -10.59 -3.42
C ARG A 111 2.43 -11.14 -4.84
N LYS A 112 1.70 -10.43 -5.72
CA LYS A 112 1.40 -10.90 -7.08
C LYS A 112 2.57 -10.85 -8.04
N PHE A 113 3.64 -10.14 -7.69
CA PHE A 113 4.83 -10.00 -8.54
C PHE A 113 5.87 -11.12 -8.34
N ASN A 114 5.55 -12.16 -7.55
CA ASN A 114 6.36 -13.37 -7.35
C ASN A 114 7.85 -13.09 -7.06
N ASN A 115 8.12 -12.16 -6.15
CA ASN A 115 9.46 -11.82 -5.71
C ASN A 115 9.91 -12.75 -4.57
N ARG A 116 11.22 -13.00 -4.44
CA ARG A 116 11.82 -13.78 -3.35
C ARG A 116 11.50 -13.20 -1.97
N ASP A 117 11.36 -11.87 -1.89
CA ASP A 117 11.08 -11.15 -0.65
C ASP A 117 9.60 -11.14 -0.25
N CYS A 118 8.69 -11.69 -1.06
CA CYS A 118 7.25 -11.54 -0.84
C CYS A 118 6.80 -12.06 0.54
N GLU A 119 7.33 -13.19 1.00
CA GLU A 119 7.00 -13.74 2.32
C GLU A 119 7.46 -12.81 3.44
N MET A 120 8.69 -12.29 3.37
CA MET A 120 9.23 -11.35 4.36
C MET A 120 8.44 -10.03 4.40
N ILE A 121 7.94 -9.56 3.25
CA ILE A 121 7.08 -8.38 3.20
C ILE A 121 5.76 -8.67 3.93
N ILE A 122 5.11 -9.79 3.65
CA ILE A 122 3.84 -10.16 4.29
C ILE A 122 4.01 -10.28 5.82
N ASP A 123 5.07 -10.94 6.27
CA ASP A 123 5.38 -11.06 7.69
C ASP A 123 5.64 -9.69 8.33
N SER A 124 6.38 -8.81 7.65
CA SER A 124 6.63 -7.45 8.11
C SER A 124 5.32 -6.64 8.24
N LEU A 125 4.40 -6.74 7.27
CA LEU A 125 3.09 -6.08 7.34
C LEU A 125 2.30 -6.54 8.56
N LEU A 126 2.24 -7.86 8.78
CA LEU A 126 1.51 -8.45 9.90
C LEU A 126 2.10 -8.04 11.25
N LEU A 127 3.42 -8.13 11.41
CA LEU A 127 4.12 -7.73 12.63
C LEU A 127 3.95 -6.23 12.92
N THR A 128 4.05 -5.40 11.89
CA THR A 128 3.84 -3.95 11.99
C THR A 128 2.44 -3.63 12.49
N PHE A 129 1.40 -4.22 11.86
CA PHE A 129 0.01 -4.01 12.29
C PHE A 129 -0.23 -4.50 13.72
N ARG A 130 0.28 -5.70 14.06
CA ARG A 130 0.13 -6.27 15.41
C ARG A 130 0.75 -5.37 16.49
N SER A 131 1.95 -4.84 16.24
CA SER A 131 2.65 -3.95 17.18
C SER A 131 1.84 -2.67 17.42
N ARG A 132 1.33 -2.07 16.35
CA ARG A 132 0.61 -0.79 16.37
C ARG A 132 -0.85 -0.91 16.80
N PHE A 133 -1.44 -2.10 16.80
CA PHE A 133 -2.85 -2.31 17.12
C PHE A 133 -3.26 -1.74 18.48
N ARG A 134 -2.44 -1.94 19.52
CA ARG A 134 -2.72 -1.39 20.85
C ARG A 134 -2.71 0.14 20.86
N LEU A 135 -1.74 0.75 20.16
CA LEU A 135 -1.65 2.20 20.01
C LEU A 135 -2.94 2.77 19.39
N VAL A 136 -3.39 2.17 18.29
CA VAL A 136 -4.63 2.58 17.59
C VAL A 136 -5.86 2.43 18.50
N MET A 137 -5.94 1.36 19.28
CA MET A 137 -7.02 1.13 20.24
C MET A 137 -7.03 2.17 21.37
N ASP A 138 -5.89 2.40 22.01
CA ASP A 138 -5.74 3.38 23.10
C ASP A 138 -6.12 4.79 22.61
N TRP A 139 -5.72 5.13 21.38
CA TRP A 139 -6.10 6.38 20.73
C TRP A 139 -7.59 6.50 20.47
N ALA A 140 -8.24 5.44 19.97
CA ALA A 140 -9.69 5.44 19.72
C ALA A 140 -10.49 5.61 21.03
N GLN A 141 -9.94 5.11 22.14
CA GLN A 141 -10.54 5.23 23.47
C GLN A 141 -10.17 6.52 24.21
N ASN A 142 -9.35 7.40 23.63
CA ASN A 142 -8.98 8.64 24.31
C ASN A 142 -10.11 9.70 24.22
N PRO A 143 -10.61 10.25 25.35
CA PRO A 143 -11.60 11.33 25.33
C PRO A 143 -11.09 12.62 24.69
N VAL A 144 -9.78 12.90 24.74
CA VAL A 144 -9.18 14.08 24.10
C VAL A 144 -8.73 13.70 22.69
N SER A 145 -9.39 14.26 21.66
CA SER A 145 -8.97 14.07 20.28
C SER A 145 -7.86 15.03 19.93
N ASP A 146 -6.70 14.51 19.55
CA ASP A 146 -5.77 15.29 18.73
C ASP A 146 -6.22 15.22 17.27
N PRO A 147 -6.57 16.33 16.60
CA PRO A 147 -6.93 16.33 15.19
C PRO A 147 -5.78 15.89 14.27
N MET A 148 -4.52 15.94 14.72
CA MET A 148 -3.37 15.50 13.92
C MET A 148 -3.30 13.98 13.74
N LEU A 149 -3.90 13.19 14.65
CA LEU A 149 -3.86 11.72 14.62
C LEU A 149 -4.37 11.14 13.30
N ASN A 150 -5.39 11.76 12.72
CA ASN A 150 -5.96 11.35 11.44
C ASN A 150 -4.92 11.34 10.32
N ASN A 151 -3.97 12.27 10.35
CA ASN A 151 -2.93 12.39 9.33
C ASN A 151 -1.71 11.49 9.61
N LEU A 152 -1.66 10.82 10.76
CA LEU A 152 -0.55 9.92 11.13
C LEU A 152 -0.84 8.48 10.72
N LEU A 153 -2.11 8.07 10.80
CA LEU A 153 -2.54 6.70 10.55
C LEU A 153 -2.73 6.44 9.04
N PRO A 154 -2.20 5.33 8.49
CA PRO A 154 -2.56 4.83 7.18
C PRO A 154 -4.02 4.38 7.16
N ARG A 155 -4.56 4.10 5.97
CA ARG A 155 -5.99 3.95 5.71
C ARG A 155 -6.64 2.88 6.59
N LEU A 156 -6.11 1.66 6.60
CA LEU A 156 -6.60 0.57 7.45
C LEU A 156 -6.69 0.96 8.93
N GLU A 157 -5.61 1.52 9.49
CA GLU A 157 -5.57 1.92 10.91
C GLU A 157 -6.53 3.08 11.19
N ARG A 158 -6.66 4.02 10.25
CA ARG A 158 -7.59 5.15 10.37
C ARG A 158 -9.04 4.68 10.38
N ASP A 159 -9.41 3.75 9.52
CA ASP A 159 -10.76 3.21 9.46
C ASP A 159 -11.10 2.44 10.75
N LEU A 160 -10.13 1.69 11.30
CA LEU A 160 -10.27 1.04 12.61
C LEU A 160 -10.42 2.04 13.75
N PHE A 161 -9.59 3.09 13.77
CA PHE A 161 -9.64 4.17 14.75
C PHE A 161 -11.01 4.87 14.77
N LEU A 162 -11.50 5.27 13.58
CA LEU A 162 -12.79 5.94 13.44
C LEU A 162 -13.95 5.03 13.87
N THR A 163 -13.87 3.74 13.53
CA THR A 163 -14.88 2.75 13.94
C THR A 163 -14.89 2.56 15.46
N GLY A 164 -13.72 2.42 16.08
CA GLY A 164 -13.59 2.29 17.53
C GLY A 164 -14.09 3.52 18.28
N ARG A 165 -13.80 4.71 17.76
CA ARG A 165 -14.28 5.98 18.32
C ARG A 165 -15.80 6.09 18.25
N LYS A 166 -16.37 5.83 17.08
CA LYS A 166 -17.83 5.83 16.88
C LYS A 166 -18.53 4.85 17.82
N ALA A 167 -17.98 3.66 18.00
CA ALA A 167 -18.54 2.68 18.93
C ALA A 167 -18.52 3.17 20.39
N LYS A 168 -17.44 3.83 20.81
CA LYS A 168 -17.35 4.45 22.13
C LYS A 168 -18.37 5.58 22.32
N GLU A 169 -18.51 6.45 21.32
CA GLU A 169 -19.49 7.55 21.34
C GLU A 169 -20.91 7.01 21.49
N GLN A 170 -21.26 6.00 20.70
CA GLN A 170 -22.57 5.31 20.78
C GLN A 170 -22.81 4.67 22.16
N LEU A 171 -21.78 4.05 22.75
CA LEU A 171 -21.89 3.49 24.09
C LEU A 171 -22.12 4.58 25.15
N ASN A 172 -21.41 5.71 25.06
CA ASN A 172 -21.59 6.82 25.98
C ASN A 172 -22.97 7.47 25.84
N GLU A 173 -23.50 7.57 24.62
CA GLU A 173 -24.87 8.03 24.37
C GLU A 173 -25.90 7.07 24.95
N TRP A 174 -25.69 5.75 24.83
CA TRP A 174 -26.58 4.75 25.40
C TRP A 174 -26.58 4.72 26.93
N LEU A 175 -25.45 5.01 27.57
CA LEU A 175 -25.31 5.05 29.02
C LEU A 175 -25.89 6.33 29.66
N ARG A 176 -26.23 7.34 28.87
CA ARG A 176 -26.86 8.60 29.34
C ARG A 176 -28.36 8.44 29.46
#